data_AF-A0A7Z9NQQ1-F1
#
_entry.id   AF-A0A7Z9NQQ1-F1
#
_cell.length_a   1.000
_cell.length_b   1.000
_cell.length_c   1.000
_cell.angle_alpha   90.00
_cell.angle_beta   90.00
_cell.angle_gamma   90.00
#
_symmetry.space_group_name_H-M   'P 1'
#
loop_
_entity.id
_entity.type
_entity.pdbx_description
1 polymer ?
#
loop_
_entity_poly.entity_id
_entity_poly.type
_entity_poly.pdbx_seq_one_letter_code
_entity_poly.pdbx_strand_id
1 'polypeptide(L)'
;MNTQKNLMMLTIVISAIYGVWSIFAPGNLMSTYSTPEEFVNPVTLNIVMLFGVAAWVVAILGLYIRATVTEENVEKAMMVFALAWLLYGIHGVLAERVLTWPSGLEPSAFSEQTIGGIIFLVLSVVYYIFRKPKSS
;
A
#
# COMPACT_ATOMS: atom_id res chain seq x y z
N MET A 1 -9.84 19.62 9.88
CA MET A 1 -8.99 19.17 8.74
C MET A 1 -7.64 18.55 9.12
N ASN A 2 -7.06 18.82 10.30
CA ASN A 2 -5.71 18.33 10.63
C ASN A 2 -5.58 16.81 10.61
N THR A 3 -6.56 16.09 11.16
CA THR A 3 -6.59 14.62 11.15
C THR A 3 -6.50 14.07 9.72
N GLN A 4 -7.30 14.59 8.79
CA GLN A 4 -7.30 14.14 7.39
C GLN A 4 -5.96 14.42 6.72
N LYS A 5 -5.40 15.62 6.90
CA LYS A 5 -4.08 15.97 6.34
C LYS A 5 -2.95 15.12 6.92
N ASN A 6 -3.04 14.69 8.17
CA ASN A 6 -2.07 13.79 8.79
C ASN A 6 -2.20 12.36 8.25
N LEU A 7 -3.42 11.87 8.06
CA LEU A 7 -3.66 10.59 7.40
C LEU A 7 -3.15 10.60 5.94
N MET A 8 -3.45 11.65 5.15
CA MET A 8 -2.86 11.78 3.81
C MET A 8 -1.32 11.74 3.86
N MET A 9 -0.71 12.41 4.85
CA MET A 9 0.74 12.40 5.05
C MET A 9 1.28 11.00 5.34
N LEU A 10 0.57 10.18 6.12
CA LEU A 10 0.96 8.81 6.40
C LEU A 10 1.10 7.99 5.10
N THR A 11 0.11 8.06 4.20
CA THR A 11 0.19 7.36 2.91
C THR A 11 1.39 7.85 2.10
N ILE A 12 1.57 9.16 2.01
CA ILE A 12 2.69 9.77 1.27
C ILE A 12 4.04 9.24 1.79
N VAL A 13 4.23 9.23 3.11
CA VAL A 13 5.48 8.78 3.73
C VAL A 13 5.71 7.29 3.47
N ILE A 14 4.69 6.45 3.65
CA ILE A 14 4.79 5.02 3.38
C ILE A 14 5.15 4.78 1.91
N SER A 15 4.45 5.44 0.98
CA SER A 15 4.71 5.33 -0.45
C SER A 15 6.11 5.79 -0.84
N ALA A 16 6.63 6.86 -0.24
CA ALA A 16 7.99 7.32 -0.50
C ALA A 16 9.04 6.32 0.01
N ILE A 17 8.88 5.81 1.24
CA ILE A 17 9.82 4.83 1.82
C ILE A 17 9.82 3.53 1.00
N TYR A 18 8.65 2.97 0.72
CA TYR A 18 8.54 1.77 -0.12
C TYR A 18 9.03 2.02 -1.54
N GLY A 19 8.78 3.21 -2.10
CA GLY A 19 9.26 3.59 -3.42
C GLY A 19 10.78 3.58 -3.51
N VAL A 20 11.47 4.21 -2.56
CA VAL A 20 12.95 4.16 -2.48
C VAL A 20 13.43 2.73 -2.31
N TRP A 21 12.83 1.98 -1.39
CA TRP A 21 13.26 0.62 -1.10
C TRP A 21 13.15 -0.30 -2.33
N SER A 22 12.02 -0.27 -3.03
CA SER A 22 11.79 -1.05 -4.24
C SER A 22 12.71 -0.66 -5.40
N ILE A 23 13.08 0.62 -5.54
CA ILE A 23 13.97 1.07 -6.62
C ILE A 23 15.42 0.68 -6.35
N PHE A 24 15.91 0.93 -5.13
CA PHE A 24 17.34 0.86 -4.83
C PHE A 24 17.77 -0.46 -4.18
N ALA A 25 16.85 -1.21 -3.59
CA ALA A 25 17.12 -2.54 -3.02
C ALA A 25 15.97 -3.53 -3.25
N PRO A 26 15.53 -3.75 -4.51
CA PRO A 26 14.40 -4.63 -4.84
C PRO A 26 14.59 -6.07 -4.33
N GLY A 27 15.82 -6.61 -4.40
CA GLY A 27 16.10 -7.97 -3.91
C GLY A 27 15.95 -8.10 -2.38
N ASN A 28 16.34 -7.08 -1.62
CA ASN A 28 16.15 -7.05 -0.17
C ASN A 28 14.66 -6.96 0.19
N LEU A 29 13.88 -6.19 -0.57
CA LEU A 29 12.42 -6.14 -0.41
C LEU A 29 11.78 -7.50 -0.69
N MET A 30 12.14 -8.17 -1.79
CA MET A 30 11.64 -9.52 -2.10
C MET A 30 12.01 -10.54 -1.02
N SER A 31 13.23 -10.48 -0.50
CA SER A 31 13.68 -11.34 0.60
C SER A 31 12.89 -11.10 1.89
N THR A 32 12.51 -9.85 2.19
CA THR A 32 11.64 -9.54 3.34
C THR A 32 10.28 -10.22 3.19
N TYR A 33 9.70 -10.21 1.99
CA TYR A 33 8.49 -10.97 1.69
C TYR A 33 8.70 -12.49 1.58
N SER A 34 9.85 -13.01 2.01
CA SER A 34 10.19 -14.44 1.95
C SER A 34 10.07 -15.04 0.55
N THR A 35 10.31 -14.22 -0.49
CA THR A 35 10.25 -14.70 -1.87
C THR A 35 11.34 -15.76 -2.09
N PRO A 36 11.00 -16.95 -2.60
CA PRO A 36 12.00 -17.96 -2.95
C PRO A 36 13.06 -17.43 -3.94
N GLU A 37 14.33 -17.77 -3.72
CA GLU A 37 15.45 -17.28 -4.53
C GLU A 37 15.31 -17.59 -6.03
N GLU A 38 14.65 -18.71 -6.38
CA GLU A 38 14.35 -19.11 -7.75
C GLU A 38 13.49 -18.09 -8.53
N PHE A 39 12.70 -17.27 -7.82
CA PHE A 39 11.90 -16.19 -8.42
C PHE A 39 12.64 -14.85 -8.47
N VAL A 40 13.81 -14.75 -7.83
CA VAL A 40 14.64 -13.54 -7.79
C VAL A 40 15.58 -13.53 -9.00
N ASN A 41 15.10 -12.94 -10.10
CA ASN A 41 15.85 -12.80 -11.33
C ASN A 41 15.73 -11.37 -11.89
N PRO A 42 16.55 -10.96 -12.88
CA PRO A 42 16.57 -9.59 -13.38
C PRO A 42 15.21 -9.06 -13.86
N VAL A 43 14.35 -9.93 -14.42
CA VAL A 43 13.01 -9.53 -14.89
C VAL A 43 12.11 -9.19 -13.71
N THR A 44 12.03 -10.09 -12.72
CA THR A 44 11.22 -9.86 -11.51
C THR A 44 11.70 -8.62 -10.75
N LEU A 45 13.02 -8.45 -10.61
CA LEU A 45 13.61 -7.28 -9.95
C LEU A 45 13.26 -5.97 -10.68
N ASN A 46 13.29 -5.96 -12.01
CA ASN A 46 12.90 -4.80 -12.80
C ASN A 46 11.41 -4.44 -12.60
N ILE A 47 10.53 -5.43 -12.51
CA ILE A 47 9.11 -5.23 -12.20
C ILE A 47 8.93 -4.62 -10.79
N VAL A 48 9.67 -5.12 -9.79
CA VAL A 48 9.64 -4.54 -8.43
C VAL A 48 10.10 -3.09 -8.43
N MET A 49 11.17 -2.76 -9.17
CA MET A 49 11.63 -1.38 -9.33
C MET A 49 10.55 -0.49 -9.96
N LEU A 50 9.84 -0.98 -10.96
CA LEU A 50 8.73 -0.26 -11.59
C LEU A 50 7.59 0.02 -10.58
N PHE A 51 7.24 -0.94 -9.73
CA PHE A 51 6.30 -0.70 -8.62
C PHE A 51 6.83 0.37 -7.65
N GLY A 52 8.15 0.41 -7.43
CA GLY A 52 8.78 1.49 -6.67
C GLY A 52 8.58 2.87 -7.28
N VAL A 53 8.72 3.00 -8.61
CA VAL A 53 8.41 4.24 -9.33
C VAL A 53 6.93 4.61 -9.20
N ALA A 54 6.03 3.63 -9.33
CA ALA A 54 4.60 3.86 -9.14
C ALA A 54 4.27 4.35 -7.71
N ALA A 55 4.93 3.79 -6.69
CA ALA A 55 4.79 4.26 -5.31
C ALA A 55 5.25 5.72 -5.14
N TRP A 56 6.34 6.12 -5.81
CA TRP A 56 6.76 7.51 -5.86
C TRP A 56 5.75 8.45 -6.53
N VAL A 57 5.12 8.01 -7.63
CA VAL A 57 4.02 8.76 -8.26
C VAL A 57 2.87 8.96 -7.27
N VAL A 58 2.50 7.92 -6.51
CA VAL A 58 1.47 8.03 -5.45
C VAL A 58 1.88 9.03 -4.37
N ALA A 59 3.14 9.04 -3.93
CA ALA A 59 3.62 10.00 -2.95
C ALA A 59 3.51 11.45 -3.45
N ILE A 60 3.92 11.72 -4.70
CA ILE A 60 3.87 13.04 -5.33
C ILE A 60 2.42 13.51 -5.51
N LEU A 61 1.56 12.66 -6.08
CA LEU A 61 0.14 12.97 -6.24
C LEU A 61 -0.54 13.17 -4.88
N GLY A 62 -0.18 12.37 -3.89
CA GLY A 62 -0.66 12.52 -2.52
C GLY A 62 -0.28 13.88 -1.91
N LEU A 63 0.96 14.34 -2.11
CA LEU A 63 1.40 15.67 -1.68
C LEU A 63 0.56 16.77 -2.33
N TYR A 64 0.32 16.65 -3.64
CA TYR A 64 -0.51 17.61 -4.38
C TYR A 64 -1.95 17.64 -3.86
N ILE A 65 -2.58 16.47 -3.67
CA ILE A 65 -3.94 16.37 -3.11
C ILE A 65 -3.97 17.00 -1.71
N ARG A 66 -3.02 16.64 -0.84
CA ARG A 66 -2.94 17.18 0.53
C ARG A 66 -2.79 18.70 0.56
N ALA A 67 -2.05 19.27 -0.39
CA ALA A 67 -1.84 20.72 -0.49
C ALA A 67 -3.08 21.47 -0.97
N THR A 68 -3.89 20.85 -1.83
CA THR A 68 -5.03 21.48 -2.51
C THR A 68 -6.40 21.14 -1.91
N VAL A 69 -6.47 20.16 -1.00
CA VAL A 69 -7.72 19.74 -0.36
C VAL A 69 -8.33 20.84 0.52
N THR A 70 -9.64 21.01 0.39
CA THR A 70 -10.50 21.97 1.11
C THR A 70 -11.57 21.23 1.90
N GLU A 71 -12.33 21.95 2.74
CA GLU A 71 -13.44 21.35 3.51
C GLU A 71 -14.54 20.75 2.62
N GLU A 72 -14.76 21.32 1.43
CA GLU A 72 -15.78 20.86 0.48
C GLU A 72 -15.43 19.53 -0.20
N ASN A 73 -14.13 19.27 -0.43
CA ASN A 73 -13.68 18.11 -1.22
C ASN A 73 -12.91 17.06 -0.40
N VAL A 74 -12.62 17.32 0.88
CA VAL A 74 -11.84 16.43 1.74
C VAL A 74 -12.43 15.04 1.89
N GLU A 75 -13.76 14.91 1.92
CA GLU A 75 -14.40 13.59 1.97
C GLU A 75 -14.04 12.76 0.74
N LYS A 76 -14.16 13.35 -0.46
CA LYS A 76 -13.84 12.66 -1.71
C LYS A 76 -12.37 12.29 -1.78
N ALA A 77 -11.49 13.21 -1.38
CA ALA A 77 -10.05 12.94 -1.33
C ALA A 77 -9.74 11.77 -0.38
N MET A 78 -10.27 11.80 0.85
CA MET A 78 -10.07 10.71 1.82
C MET A 78 -10.64 9.37 1.34
N MET A 79 -11.76 9.37 0.61
CA MET A 79 -12.30 8.16 -0.01
C MET A 79 -11.35 7.55 -1.02
N VAL A 80 -10.62 8.36 -1.81
CA VAL A 80 -9.60 7.85 -2.75
C VAL A 80 -8.48 7.13 -1.99
N PHE A 81 -7.98 7.72 -0.90
CA PHE A 81 -6.97 7.08 -0.06
C PHE A 81 -7.49 5.81 0.62
N ALA A 82 -8.73 5.82 1.13
CA ALA A 82 -9.35 4.63 1.72
C ALA A 82 -9.46 3.49 0.70
N LEU A 83 -9.90 3.79 -0.53
CA LEU A 83 -9.98 2.80 -1.61
C LEU A 83 -8.61 2.27 -2.02
N ALA A 84 -7.58 3.12 -2.08
CA ALA A 84 -6.22 2.68 -2.34
C ALA A 84 -5.76 1.66 -1.28
N TRP A 85 -5.93 1.96 0.00
CA TRP A 85 -5.61 1.02 1.09
C TRP A 85 -6.44 -0.26 1.03
N LEU A 86 -7.72 -0.16 0.66
CA LEU A 86 -8.60 -1.32 0.48
C LEU A 86 -8.03 -2.27 -0.57
N LEU A 87 -7.66 -1.74 -1.74
CA LEU A 87 -7.13 -2.53 -2.84
C LEU A 87 -5.80 -3.20 -2.47
N TYR A 88 -4.90 -2.48 -1.80
CA TYR A 88 -3.66 -3.06 -1.27
C TYR A 88 -3.94 -4.18 -0.25
N GLY A 89 -4.91 -3.97 0.64
CA GLY A 89 -5.30 -4.96 1.64
C GLY A 89 -5.90 -6.23 1.02
N ILE A 90 -6.81 -6.07 0.05
CA ILE A 90 -7.39 -7.20 -0.69
C ILE A 90 -6.29 -7.98 -1.41
N HIS A 91 -5.37 -7.29 -2.09
CA HIS A 91 -4.24 -7.95 -2.75
C HIS A 91 -3.39 -8.74 -1.75
N GLY A 92 -3.03 -8.15 -0.60
CA GLY A 92 -2.22 -8.83 0.41
C GLY A 92 -2.84 -10.13 0.94
N VAL A 93 -4.15 -10.13 1.19
CA VAL A 93 -4.88 -11.31 1.68
C VAL A 93 -5.07 -12.38 0.59
N LEU A 94 -5.16 -11.97 -0.69
CA LEU A 94 -5.35 -12.91 -1.81
C LEU A 94 -4.04 -13.44 -2.40
N ALA A 95 -2.94 -12.69 -2.30
CA ALA A 95 -1.67 -13.02 -2.95
C ALA A 95 -1.14 -14.39 -2.52
N GLU A 96 -1.21 -14.73 -1.24
CA GLU A 96 -0.77 -16.04 -0.73
C GLU A 96 -1.54 -17.20 -1.41
N ARG A 97 -2.85 -17.04 -1.60
CA ARG A 97 -3.70 -18.05 -2.26
C ARG A 97 -3.34 -18.24 -3.73
N VAL A 98 -2.88 -17.19 -4.39
CA VAL A 98 -2.42 -17.24 -5.78
C VAL A 98 -1.07 -17.93 -5.87
N LEU A 99 -0.16 -17.65 -4.93
CA LEU A 99 1.18 -18.26 -4.88
C LEU A 99 1.13 -19.77 -4.56
N THR A 100 0.12 -20.22 -3.81
CA THR A 100 -0.11 -21.64 -3.54
C THR A 100 -1.06 -22.30 -4.54
N TRP A 101 -1.32 -21.72 -5.73
CA TRP A 101 -2.17 -22.35 -6.75
C TRP A 101 -1.32 -22.84 -7.93
N PRO A 102 -1.45 -24.10 -8.42
CA PRO A 102 -2.44 -25.14 -8.08
C PRO A 102 -1.94 -26.14 -7.03
N SER A 103 -0.81 -25.88 -6.37
CA SER A 103 -0.23 -26.75 -5.35
C SER A 103 -1.15 -26.77 -4.13
N GLY A 104 -1.88 -27.87 -3.90
CA GLY A 104 -2.84 -28.07 -2.80
C GLY A 104 -2.29 -28.00 -1.36
N LEU A 105 -1.24 -27.21 -1.13
CA LEU A 105 -0.79 -26.73 0.16
C LEU A 105 -1.73 -25.62 0.59
N GLU A 106 -2.32 -25.74 1.79
CA GLU A 106 -3.06 -24.62 2.34
C GLU A 106 -2.10 -23.43 2.53
N PRO A 107 -2.45 -22.25 2.01
CA PRO A 107 -1.66 -21.05 2.24
C PRO A 107 -1.52 -20.82 3.74
N SER A 108 -0.32 -20.42 4.17
CA SER A 108 -0.08 -20.17 5.59
C SER A 108 -1.08 -19.12 6.08
N ALA A 109 -1.87 -19.45 7.11
CA ALA A 109 -2.96 -18.60 7.56
C ALA A 109 -2.51 -17.17 7.98
N PHE A 110 -1.21 -17.00 8.30
CA PHE A 110 -0.59 -15.75 8.73
C PHE A 110 0.82 -15.57 8.13
N SER A 111 0.96 -15.54 6.80
CA SER A 111 2.18 -15.02 6.17
C SER A 111 2.37 -13.53 6.45
N GLU A 112 3.60 -13.02 6.36
CA GLU A 112 3.88 -11.59 6.45
C GLU A 112 3.07 -10.78 5.43
N GLN A 113 2.86 -11.34 4.24
CA GLN A 113 2.01 -10.78 3.19
C GLN A 113 0.55 -10.67 3.64
N THR A 114 0.00 -11.75 4.22
CA THR A 114 -1.36 -11.78 4.76
C THR A 114 -1.54 -10.79 5.90
N ILE A 115 -0.58 -10.73 6.84
CA ILE A 115 -0.58 -9.79 7.96
C ILE A 115 -0.55 -8.34 7.44
N GLY A 116 0.35 -8.03 6.49
CA GLY A 116 0.41 -6.73 5.83
C GLY A 116 -0.91 -6.35 5.15
N GLY A 117 -1.52 -7.32 4.46
CA GLY A 117 -2.85 -7.16 3.86
C GLY A 117 -3.92 -6.76 4.89
N ILE A 118 -3.98 -7.44 6.03
CA ILE A 118 -4.91 -7.12 7.13
C ILE A 118 -4.65 -5.70 7.66
N ILE A 119 -3.40 -5.30 7.86
CA ILE A 119 -3.05 -3.95 8.31
C ILE A 119 -3.58 -2.90 7.32
N PHE A 120 -3.41 -3.12 6.01
CA PHE A 120 -3.93 -2.19 4.99
C PHE A 120 -5.46 -2.15 4.94
N LEU A 121 -6.15 -3.27 5.19
CA LEU A 121 -7.61 -3.28 5.35
C LEU A 121 -8.04 -2.44 6.56
N VAL A 122 -7.35 -2.54 7.69
CA VAL A 122 -7.61 -1.70 8.87
C VAL A 122 -7.39 -0.22 8.54
N LEU A 123 -6.29 0.12 7.84
CA LEU A 123 -6.05 1.49 7.40
C LEU A 123 -7.17 2.02 6.50
N SER A 124 -7.67 1.21 5.56
CA SER A 124 -8.82 1.58 4.74
C SER A 124 -10.03 1.99 5.58
N VAL A 125 -10.38 1.19 6.58
CA VAL A 125 -11.49 1.49 7.51
C VAL A 125 -11.21 2.77 8.30
N VAL A 126 -9.98 2.97 8.80
CA VAL A 126 -9.59 4.20 9.51
C VAL A 126 -9.79 5.43 8.61
N TYR A 127 -9.31 5.40 7.37
CA TYR A 127 -9.45 6.53 6.44
C TYR A 127 -10.91 6.78 6.09
N TYR A 128 -11.71 5.73 5.94
CA TYR A 128 -13.13 5.83 5.70
C TYR A 128 -13.87 6.48 6.89
N ILE A 129 -13.59 6.05 8.12
CA ILE A 129 -14.23 6.61 9.33
C ILE A 129 -13.86 8.09 9.49
N PHE A 130 -12.58 8.42 9.29
CA PHE A 130 -12.08 9.79 9.42
C PHE A 130 -12.16 10.60 8.12
N ARG A 131 -12.98 10.21 7.14
CA ARG A 131 -13.04 10.90 5.84
C ARG A 131 -13.55 12.34 5.93
N LYS A 132 -14.37 12.65 6.95
CA LYS A 132 -14.87 14.01 7.22
C LYS A 132 -14.19 14.61 8.45
N PRO A 133 -13.90 15.91 8.44
CA PRO A 133 -13.67 16.65 9.67
C PRO A 133 -14.88 16.46 10.59
N LYS A 134 -14.65 16.24 11.89
CA LYS A 134 -15.73 16.32 12.86
C LYS A 134 -16.21 17.77 12.89
N SER A 135 -17.51 18.00 12.73
CA SER A 135 -18.09 19.31 12.97
C SER A 135 -17.80 19.69 14.42
N SER A 136 -17.16 20.83 14.62
CA SER A 136 -17.04 21.49 15.91
C SER A 136 -18.41 21.87 16.44
#